data_AF-A0A9F7R2P5-F1
#
_entry.id   AF-A0A9F7R2P5-F1
#
_cell.length_a   1.000
_cell.length_b   1.000
_cell.length_c   1.000
_cell.angle_alpha   90.00
_cell.angle_beta   90.00
_cell.angle_gamma   90.00
#
_symmetry.space_group_name_H-M   'P 1'
#
loop_
_entity.id
_entity.type
_entity.pdbx_description
1 polymer ?
#
loop_
_entity_poly.entity_id
_entity_poly.type
_entity_poly.pdbx_seq_one_letter_code
_entity_poly.pdbx_strand_id
1 'polypeptide(L)'
;MTPGRRQRVSISLLKSEWDYFSKLNLLQEKYRTPSSRHTETHKVFIRHVDEMLQRHLLFRNSLQEKLSGDEQNRALGDAFLKLTTQDNSAFCDAYLGYTAVLATILTTEFCRESN
;
A
#
# COMPACT_ATOMS: atom_id res chain seq x y z
N MET A 1 6.91 -6.62 31.49
CA MET A 1 6.20 -5.32 31.37
C MET A 1 5.24 -5.39 30.20
N THR A 2 3.96 -5.10 30.39
CA THR A 2 2.99 -5.04 29.28
C THR A 2 3.15 -3.71 28.52
N PRO A 3 3.22 -3.72 27.18
CA PRO A 3 3.33 -2.48 26.42
C PRO A 3 2.10 -1.59 26.64
N GLY A 4 2.33 -0.30 26.86
CA GLY A 4 1.26 0.70 27.04
C GLY A 4 0.31 0.77 25.83
N ARG A 5 -0.88 1.37 26.01
CA ARG A 5 -1.94 1.41 24.96
C ARG A 5 -1.43 1.95 23.62
N ARG A 6 -0.65 3.04 23.64
CA ARG A 6 -0.05 3.63 22.43
C ARG A 6 0.84 2.63 21.70
N GLN A 7 1.73 1.96 22.44
CA GLN A 7 2.63 0.96 21.88
C GLN A 7 1.89 -0.22 21.23
N ARG A 8 0.80 -0.68 21.84
CA ARG A 8 -0.02 -1.76 21.24
C ARG A 8 -0.66 -1.34 19.93
N VAL A 9 -1.21 -0.13 19.86
CA VAL A 9 -1.78 0.42 18.63
C VAL A 9 -0.70 0.55 17.55
N SER A 10 0.49 1.02 17.90
CA SER A 10 1.62 1.12 16.99
C SER A 10 2.08 -0.23 16.43
N ILE A 11 2.17 -1.26 17.28
CA ILE A 11 2.50 -2.61 16.84
C ILE A 11 1.39 -3.16 15.93
N SER A 12 0.12 -2.91 16.27
CA SER A 12 -1.02 -3.31 15.45
C SER A 12 -0.98 -2.66 14.07
N LEU A 13 -0.63 -1.38 14.00
CA LEU A 13 -0.46 -0.65 12.74
C LEU A 13 0.67 -1.26 11.90
N LEU A 14 1.82 -1.54 12.50
CA LEU A 14 2.92 -2.18 11.76
C LEU A 14 2.49 -3.54 11.20
N LYS A 15 1.76 -4.35 11.98
CA LYS A 15 1.22 -5.63 11.51
C LYS A 15 0.25 -5.45 10.35
N SER A 16 -0.69 -4.50 10.43
CA SER A 16 -1.61 -4.24 9.33
C SER A 16 -0.90 -3.77 8.07
N GLU A 17 0.20 -3.01 8.18
CA GLU A 17 1.01 -2.62 7.02
C GLU A 17 1.74 -3.81 6.38
N TRP A 18 2.23 -4.76 7.20
CA TRP A 18 2.79 -6.01 6.67
C TRP A 18 1.75 -6.81 5.88
N ASP A 19 0.55 -6.97 6.44
CA ASP A 19 -0.55 -7.70 5.80
C ASP A 19 -1.02 -6.99 4.52
N TYR A 20 -1.13 -5.66 4.55
CA TYR A 20 -1.53 -4.86 3.40
C TYR A 20 -0.50 -4.96 2.28
N PHE A 21 0.79 -4.78 2.58
CA PHE A 21 1.87 -4.90 1.61
C PHE A 21 1.91 -6.30 0.98
N SER A 22 1.71 -7.36 1.77
CA SER A 22 1.65 -8.73 1.25
C SER A 22 0.49 -8.92 0.26
N LYS A 23 -0.71 -8.43 0.59
CA LYS A 23 -1.88 -8.48 -0.30
C LYS A 23 -1.66 -7.67 -1.57
N LEU A 24 -1.04 -6.50 -1.47
CA LEU A 24 -0.72 -5.65 -2.61
C LEU A 24 0.32 -6.30 -3.53
N ASN A 25 1.29 -7.03 -2.95
CA ASN A 25 2.28 -7.77 -3.73
C ASN A 25 1.65 -8.95 -4.48
N LEU A 26 0.75 -9.71 -3.82
CA LEU A 26 -0.04 -10.76 -4.49
C LEU A 26 -0.89 -10.20 -5.63
N LEU A 27 -1.47 -9.01 -5.42
CA LEU A 27 -2.23 -8.30 -6.46
C LEU A 27 -1.32 -7.95 -7.65
N GLN A 28 -0.14 -7.40 -7.37
CA GLN A 28 0.84 -7.08 -8.40
C GLN A 28 1.24 -8.32 -9.20
N GLU A 29 1.57 -9.42 -8.53
CA GLU A 29 1.95 -10.68 -9.17
C GLU A 29 0.83 -11.24 -10.06
N LYS A 30 -0.41 -11.24 -9.56
CA LYS A 30 -1.59 -11.71 -10.31
C LYS A 30 -1.79 -10.94 -11.61
N TYR A 31 -1.60 -9.62 -11.56
CA TYR A 31 -1.80 -8.74 -12.70
C TYR A 31 -0.47 -8.38 -13.39
N ARG A 32 0.65 -9.05 -13.10
CA ARG A 32 1.94 -8.72 -13.74
C ARG A 32 1.96 -9.13 -15.22
N THR A 33 1.31 -10.25 -15.52
CA THR A 33 1.22 -10.80 -16.87
C THR A 33 -0.17 -10.48 -17.46
N PRO A 34 -0.28 -9.59 -18.45
CA PRO A 34 -1.56 -9.23 -19.04
C PRO A 34 -2.22 -10.45 -19.68
N SER A 35 -3.37 -10.84 -19.14
CA SER A 35 -4.17 -11.97 -19.64
C SER A 35 -5.27 -11.54 -20.62
N SER A 36 -5.43 -10.23 -20.89
CA SER A 36 -6.60 -9.69 -21.58
C SER A 36 -6.28 -8.67 -22.69
N ARG A 37 -7.31 -8.38 -23.51
CA ARG A 37 -7.30 -7.41 -24.61
C ARG A 37 -7.18 -5.94 -24.15
N HIS A 38 -7.27 -5.66 -22.84
CA HIS A 38 -7.16 -4.31 -22.26
C HIS A 38 -5.75 -4.04 -21.71
N THR A 39 -4.74 -4.22 -22.56
CA THR A 39 -3.32 -4.14 -22.19
C THR A 39 -2.93 -2.79 -21.61
N GLU A 40 -3.55 -1.69 -22.05
CA GLU A 40 -3.20 -0.34 -21.57
C GLU A 40 -3.74 -0.05 -20.16
N THR A 41 -5.04 -0.28 -19.92
CA THR A 41 -5.66 -0.15 -18.59
C THR A 41 -4.95 -1.03 -17.55
N HIS A 42 -4.55 -2.24 -17.97
CA HIS A 42 -3.82 -3.17 -17.14
C HIS A 42 -2.40 -2.68 -16.80
N LYS A 43 -1.67 -2.10 -17.76
CA LYS A 43 -0.36 -1.47 -17.51
C LYS A 43 -0.49 -0.30 -16.54
N VAL A 44 -1.49 0.56 -16.73
CA VAL A 44 -1.75 1.71 -15.85
C VAL A 44 -2.09 1.24 -14.43
N PHE A 45 -2.93 0.21 -14.31
CA PHE A 45 -3.25 -0.39 -13.02
C PHE A 45 -2.01 -0.90 -12.29
N ILE A 46 -1.18 -1.70 -12.97
CA ILE A 46 0.06 -2.23 -12.38
C ILE A 46 1.02 -1.11 -11.97
N ARG A 47 1.16 -0.06 -12.78
CA ARG A 47 1.99 1.09 -12.41
C ARG A 47 1.56 1.69 -11.08
N HIS A 48 0.26 1.90 -10.87
CA HIS A 48 -0.25 2.43 -9.60
C HIS A 48 -0.07 1.45 -8.44
N VAL A 49 -0.21 0.15 -8.67
CA VAL A 49 0.08 -0.89 -7.66
C VAL A 49 1.57 -0.89 -7.28
N ASP A 50 2.49 -0.77 -8.24
CA ASP A 50 3.92 -0.68 -7.99
C ASP A 50 4.29 0.60 -7.20
N GLU A 51 3.70 1.74 -7.58
CA GLU A 51 3.86 3.00 -6.84
C GLU A 51 3.38 2.85 -5.39
N MET A 52 2.20 2.25 -5.18
CA MET A 52 1.69 1.97 -3.84
C MET A 52 2.63 1.02 -3.06
N LEU A 53 3.15 -0.04 -3.67
CA LEU A 53 4.10 -0.96 -3.03
C LEU A 53 5.33 -0.19 -2.53
N GLN A 54 5.92 0.66 -3.37
CA GLN A 54 7.07 1.46 -2.96
C GLN A 54 6.76 2.37 -1.77
N ARG A 55 5.61 3.04 -1.79
CA ARG A 55 5.22 3.98 -0.71
C ARG A 55 4.92 3.25 0.60
N HIS A 56 4.19 2.13 0.56
CA HIS A 56 3.91 1.32 1.74
C HIS A 56 5.18 0.64 2.29
N LEU A 57 6.14 0.25 1.45
CA LEU A 57 7.44 -0.27 1.90
C LEU A 57 8.20 0.77 2.71
N LEU A 58 8.31 2.00 2.19
CA LEU A 58 8.99 3.10 2.89
C LEU A 58 8.32 3.41 4.23
N PHE A 59 6.99 3.48 4.24
CA PHE A 59 6.23 3.72 5.45
C PHE A 59 6.43 2.62 6.50
N ARG A 60 6.30 1.35 6.09
CA ARG A 60 6.50 0.19 6.95
C ARG A 60 7.90 0.14 7.55
N ASN A 61 8.93 0.37 6.73
CA ASN A 61 10.32 0.39 7.20
C ASN A 61 10.53 1.49 8.25
N SER A 62 9.97 2.69 8.01
CA SER A 62 10.02 3.79 8.98
C SER A 62 9.29 3.45 10.29
N LEU A 63 8.13 2.80 10.22
CA LEU A 63 7.43 2.31 11.42
C LEU A 63 8.27 1.29 12.19
N GLN A 64 8.88 0.33 11.49
CA GLN A 64 9.70 -0.72 12.10
C GLN A 64 10.94 -0.15 12.77
N GLU A 65 11.68 0.75 12.12
CA GLU A 65 12.83 1.46 12.70
C GLU A 65 12.43 2.20 13.99
N LYS A 66 11.35 2.99 13.94
CA LYS A 66 10.86 3.75 15.10
C LYS A 66 10.38 2.87 16.26
N LEU A 67 9.86 1.68 15.96
CA LEU A 67 9.40 0.74 17.00
C LEU A 67 10.52 -0.11 17.58
N SER A 68 11.62 -0.29 16.84
CA SER A 68 12.80 -1.06 17.25
C SER A 68 13.84 -0.21 17.99
N GLY A 69 13.80 1.12 17.82
CA GLY A 69 14.64 2.06 18.56
C GLY A 69 14.30 2.22 20.04
N ASP A 70 15.31 2.59 20.82
CA ASP A 70 15.27 2.57 22.30
C ASP A 70 14.80 3.89 22.95
N GLU A 71 14.60 4.97 22.19
CA GLU A 71 14.36 6.28 22.82
C GLU A 71 12.91 6.74 22.85
N GLN A 72 12.62 7.45 23.95
CA GLN A 72 11.36 7.95 24.49
C GLN A 72 10.50 8.84 23.57
N ASN A 73 10.83 8.98 22.28
CA ASN A 73 10.16 9.88 21.35
C ASN A 73 9.67 9.15 20.08
N ARG A 74 8.82 8.14 20.29
CA ARG A 74 8.11 7.36 19.25
C ARG A 74 7.02 8.17 18.56
N ALA A 75 7.36 9.35 18.03
CA ALA A 75 6.46 10.11 17.18
C ALA A 75 6.30 9.38 15.84
N LEU A 76 5.41 8.39 15.79
CA LEU A 76 5.03 7.72 14.54
C LEU A 76 4.30 8.68 13.59
N GLY A 77 3.80 9.80 14.13
CA GLY A 77 3.22 10.90 13.37
C GLY A 77 4.11 11.37 12.24
N ASP A 78 5.43 11.50 12.42
CA ASP A 78 6.28 11.97 11.32
C ASP A 78 6.46 10.93 10.22
N ALA A 79 6.31 9.63 10.52
CA ALA A 79 6.35 8.60 9.48
C ALA A 79 5.10 8.70 8.60
N PHE A 80 3.93 8.94 9.21
CA PHE A 80 2.70 9.24 8.49
C PHE A 80 2.79 10.56 7.73
N LEU A 81 3.28 11.61 8.38
CA LEU A 81 3.39 12.92 7.77
C LEU A 81 4.29 12.84 6.53
N LYS A 82 5.45 12.17 6.61
CA LYS A 82 6.30 11.93 5.43
C LYS A 82 5.54 11.23 4.31
N LEU A 83 4.69 10.24 4.60
CA LEU A 83 3.88 9.55 3.59
C LEU A 83 2.85 10.48 2.91
N THR A 84 2.26 11.42 3.66
CA THR A 84 1.11 12.24 3.21
C THR A 84 1.45 13.71 2.94
N THR A 85 2.69 14.14 3.11
CA THR A 85 3.13 15.51 2.79
C THR A 85 2.92 15.83 1.32
N GLN A 86 2.80 17.13 1.03
CA GLN A 86 2.65 17.65 -0.33
C GLN A 86 3.84 17.28 -1.23
N ASP A 87 5.03 17.11 -0.65
CA ASP A 87 6.24 16.61 -1.33
C ASP A 87 6.12 15.14 -1.77
N ASN A 88 5.12 14.41 -1.24
CA ASN A 88 4.76 13.05 -1.59
C ASN A 88 3.33 12.95 -2.14
N SER A 89 2.87 13.94 -2.92
CA SER A 89 1.59 13.88 -3.66
C SER A 89 1.42 12.57 -4.44
N ALA A 90 2.54 12.01 -4.90
CA ALA A 90 2.63 10.72 -5.56
C ALA A 90 1.95 9.57 -4.80
N PHE A 91 1.88 9.60 -3.45
CA PHE A 91 1.12 8.60 -2.70
C PHE A 91 -0.39 8.74 -2.94
N CYS A 92 -0.92 9.96 -2.81
CA CYS A 92 -2.33 10.24 -3.06
C CYS A 92 -2.69 10.02 -4.54
N ASP A 93 -1.83 10.47 -5.46
CA ASP A 93 -2.02 10.32 -6.90
C ASP A 93 -2.02 8.84 -7.31
N ALA A 94 -1.12 8.02 -6.75
CA ALA A 94 -1.10 6.57 -6.98
C ALA A 94 -2.37 5.91 -6.43
N TYR A 95 -2.83 6.31 -5.24
CA TYR A 95 -4.03 5.74 -4.64
C TYR A 95 -5.31 6.12 -5.41
N LEU A 96 -5.40 7.37 -5.88
CA LEU A 96 -6.48 7.84 -6.74
C LEU A 96 -6.45 7.12 -8.10
N GLY A 97 -5.28 6.99 -8.73
CA GLY A 97 -5.11 6.25 -9.98
C GLY A 97 -5.47 4.77 -9.85
N TYR A 98 -5.02 4.13 -8.77
CA TYR A 98 -5.38 2.76 -8.43
C TYR A 98 -6.90 2.59 -8.31
N THR A 99 -7.57 3.41 -7.49
CA THR A 99 -9.02 3.31 -7.27
C THR A 99 -9.84 3.62 -8.51
N ALA A 100 -9.41 4.58 -9.34
CA ALA A 100 -10.08 4.93 -10.59
C ALA A 100 -10.06 3.77 -11.60
N VAL A 101 -8.96 3.01 -11.67
CA VAL A 101 -8.79 1.91 -12.63
C VAL A 101 -9.31 0.57 -12.08
N LEU A 102 -9.35 0.42 -10.75
CA LEU A 102 -9.81 -0.80 -10.07
C LEU A 102 -11.22 -1.22 -10.51
N ALA A 103 -12.16 -0.28 -10.62
CA ALA A 103 -13.52 -0.58 -11.06
C ALA A 103 -13.56 -1.22 -12.45
N THR A 104 -12.73 -0.73 -13.38
CA THR A 104 -12.62 -1.27 -14.74
C THR A 104 -12.01 -2.68 -14.76
N ILE A 105 -10.96 -2.91 -13.96
CA ILE A 105 -10.32 -4.22 -13.85
C ILE A 105 -11.31 -5.25 -13.28
N LEU A 106 -12.01 -4.92 -12.18
CA LEU A 106 -13.00 -5.81 -11.57
C LEU A 106 -14.15 -6.14 -12.53
N THR A 107 -14.68 -5.14 -13.24
CA THR A 107 -15.74 -5.35 -14.24
C THR A 107 -15.28 -6.32 -15.33
N THR A 108 -14.03 -6.18 -15.80
CA THR A 108 -13.46 -7.06 -16.82
C THR A 108 -13.34 -8.51 -16.33
N GLU A 109 -12.92 -8.72 -15.08
CA GLU A 109 -12.80 -10.06 -14.49
C GLU A 109 -14.18 -10.72 -14.31
N PHE A 110 -15.16 -10.01 -13.76
CA PHE A 110 -16.51 -10.56 -13.56
C PHE A 110 -17.22 -10.88 -14.89
N CYS A 111 -17.06 -10.04 -15.91
CA CYS A 111 -17.59 -10.32 -17.24
C CYS A 111 -16.89 -11.51 -17.92
N ARG A 112 -15.64 -11.82 -17.56
CA ARG A 112 -14.91 -12.99 -18.08
C ARG A 112 -15.38 -14.30 -17.44
N GLU A 113 -15.77 -14.29 -16.16
CA GLU A 113 -16.33 -15.48 -15.48
C GLU A 113 -17.78 -15.79 -15.87
N SER A 114 -18.46 -14.85 -16.53
CA SER A 114 -19.87 -14.98 -16.95
C SER A 114 -20.07 -15.54 -18.37
N ASN A 115 -18.99 -15.84 -19.09
CA ASN A 115 -18.96 -16.43 -20.43
C ASN A 115 -18.19 -17.75 -20.43
#